data_AF-A0AAP3A592-F1
#
_entry.id   AF-A0AAP3A592-F1
#
_cell.length_a   1.000
_cell.length_b   1.000
_cell.length_c   1.000
_cell.angle_alpha   90.00
_cell.angle_beta   90.00
_cell.angle_gamma   90.00
#
_symmetry.space_group_name_H-M   'P 1'
#
loop_
_entity.id
_entity.type
_entity.pdbx_description
1 polymer ?
#
loop_
_entity_poly.entity_id
_entity_poly.type
_entity_poly.pdbx_seq_one_letter_code
_entity_poly.pdbx_strand_id
1 'polypeptide(L)' 'STLKQNYPDAKIDMLLYQDTIPILSENPEINALYGISNKGAGTFDKIKNVLSLIKTLRANNYDLVINLTDQWMVALLVRC' A
#
# COMPACT_ATOMS: atom_id res chain seq x y z
N SER A 1 13.07 -3.85 12.30
CA SER A 1 13.35 -4.31 10.91
C SER A 1 14.66 -3.71 10.44
N THR A 2 15.28 -4.30 9.40
CA THR A 2 16.47 -3.72 8.77
C THR A 2 16.23 -2.29 8.26
N LEU A 3 15.04 -1.99 7.73
CA LEU A 3 14.66 -0.64 7.30
C LEU A 3 14.70 0.36 8.46
N LYS A 4 14.03 0.08 9.58
CA LYS A 4 14.08 0.97 10.77
C LYS A 4 15.46 1.08 11.42
N GLN A 5 16.29 0.03 11.35
CA GLN A 5 17.66 0.09 11.87
C GLN A 5 18.55 1.04 11.07
N ASN A 6 18.36 1.12 9.75
CA ASN A 6 19.15 1.98 8.87
C ASN A 6 18.50 3.37 8.64
N TYR A 7 17.18 3.47 8.79
CA TYR A 7 16.39 4.69 8.67
C TYR A 7 15.39 4.79 9.83
N PRO A 8 15.83 5.17 11.04
CA PRO A 8 14.98 5.18 12.24
C PRO A 8 13.72 6.03 12.11
N ASP A 9 13.82 7.16 11.42
CA ASP A 9 12.73 8.12 11.24
C ASP A 9 11.82 7.81 10.05
N ALA A 10 12.14 6.78 9.25
CA ALA A 10 11.33 6.41 8.10
C ALA A 10 9.91 6.00 8.53
N LYS A 11 8.90 6.54 7.84
CA LYS A 11 7.51 6.06 7.91
C LYS A 11 7.32 4.98 6.86
N ILE A 12 6.89 3.81 7.30
CA ILE A 12 6.75 2.64 6.44
C ILE A 12 5.26 2.37 6.23
N ASP A 13 4.80 2.61 5.01
CA ASP A 13 3.44 2.30 4.59
C ASP A 13 3.46 1.05 3.70
N MET A 14 2.47 0.17 3.84
CA MET A 14 2.38 -1.03 3.02
C MET A 14 1.05 -1.12 2.28
N LEU A 15 1.11 -1.48 1.00
CA LEU A 15 -0.04 -1.86 0.19
C LEU A 15 -0.10 -3.39 0.10
N LEU A 16 -1.23 -3.96 0.50
CA LEU A 16 -1.44 -5.41 0.66
C LEU A 16 -2.81 -5.83 0.12
N TYR A 17 -3.02 -7.13 -0.03
CA TYR A 17 -4.38 -7.64 -0.16
C TYR A 17 -5.15 -7.46 1.14
N GLN A 18 -6.43 -7.08 1.04
CA GLN A 18 -7.28 -6.81 2.20
C GLN A 18 -7.27 -7.95 3.23
N ASP A 19 -7.34 -9.19 2.77
CA ASP A 19 -7.38 -10.39 3.61
C ASP A 19 -6.04 -10.66 4.34
N THR A 20 -4.95 -10.00 3.93
CA THR A 20 -3.60 -10.17 4.51
C THR A 20 -3.20 -9.07 5.50
N ILE A 21 -3.98 -8.00 5.62
CA ILE A 21 -3.74 -6.92 6.59
C ILE A 21 -3.54 -7.44 8.03
N PRO A 22 -4.34 -8.39 8.55
CA PRO A 22 -4.19 -8.87 9.94
C PRO A 22 -2.84 -9.52 10.23
N ILE A 23 -2.10 -9.97 9.21
CA ILE A 23 -0.77 -10.59 9.39
C ILE A 23 0.25 -9.55 9.85
N LEU A 24 0.05 -8.28 9.48
CA LEU A 24 1.01 -7.19 9.71
C LEU A 24 0.46 -6.08 10.62
N SER A 25 -0.80 -6.16 11.04
CA SER A 25 -1.44 -5.12 11.87
C SER A 25 -0.78 -4.94 13.23
N GLU A 26 -0.16 -5.99 13.77
CA GLU A 26 0.51 -5.97 15.07
C GLU A 26 1.97 -5.50 15.00
N ASN A 27 2.48 -5.15 13.82
CA ASN A 27 3.86 -4.69 13.69
C ASN A 27 3.95 -3.17 13.98
N PRO A 28 4.55 -2.75 15.12
CA PRO A 28 4.60 -1.35 15.51
C PRO A 28 5.50 -0.49 14.63
N GLU A 29 6.31 -1.10 13.75
CA GLU A 29 7.19 -0.38 12.84
C GLU A 29 6.47 0.10 11.57
N ILE A 30 5.25 -0.37 11.32
CA ILE A 30 4.42 0.03 10.18
C ILE A 30 3.57 1.24 10.56
N ASN A 31 3.65 2.29 9.75
CA ASN A 31 2.89 3.53 9.93
C ASN A 31 1.45 3.40 9.40
N ALA A 32 1.28 2.85 8.20
CA ALA A 32 -0.05 2.63 7.62
C ALA A 32 -0.14 1.35 6.78
N LEU A 33 -1.33 0.75 6.78
CA LEU A 33 -1.68 -0.41 5.95
C LEU A 33 -2.81 -0.04 5.00
N TYR A 34 -2.58 -0.27 3.71
CA TYR A 34 -3.55 -0.07 2.64
C TYR A 34 -3.98 -1.41 2.06
N GLY A 35 -5.29 -1.63 1.94
CA GLY A 35 -5.85 -2.87 1.41
C GLY A 35 -6.38 -2.71 -0.01
N ILE A 36 -6.04 -3.67 -0.88
CA ILE A 36 -6.72 -3.88 -2.15
C ILE A 36 -7.55 -5.16 -2.10
N SER A 37 -8.82 -5.07 -2.52
CA SER A 37 -9.73 -6.22 -2.61
C SER A 37 -10.17 -6.47 -4.04
N ASN A 38 -10.07 -7.73 -4.46
CA ASN A 38 -10.61 -8.20 -5.74
C ASN A 38 -12.05 -8.76 -5.60
N LYS A 39 -12.58 -8.88 -4.38
CA LYS A 39 -13.84 -9.56 -4.09
C LYS A 39 -15.05 -8.61 -4.11
N GLY A 40 -16.17 -9.09 -4.64
CA GLY A 40 -17.53 -8.71 -4.25
C GLY A 40 -18.09 -7.33 -4.63
N ALA A 41 -17.28 -6.35 -5.05
CA ALA A 41 -17.80 -5.03 -5.44
C ALA A 41 -18.22 -5.00 -6.92
N GLY A 42 -19.33 -4.32 -7.24
CA GLY A 42 -19.72 -4.01 -8.62
C GLY A 42 -18.60 -3.24 -9.34
N THR A 43 -18.53 -3.33 -10.67
CA THR A 43 -17.43 -2.76 -11.46
C THR A 43 -17.18 -1.27 -11.17
N PHE A 44 -18.24 -0.49 -10.92
CA PHE A 44 -18.15 0.92 -10.55
C PHE A 44 -17.52 1.14 -9.17
N ASP A 45 -17.93 0.37 -8.16
CA ASP A 45 -17.39 0.48 -6.80
C ASP A 45 -15.93 0.06 -6.74
N LYS A 46 -15.53 -0.95 -7.52
CA LYS A 46 -14.12 -1.33 -7.69
C LYS A 46 -13.28 -0.18 -8.24
N ILE A 47 -13.74 0.45 -9.32
CA ILE A 47 -13.03 1.58 -9.93
C ILE A 47 -12.93 2.75 -8.94
N LYS A 48 -14.03 3.11 -8.26
CA LYS A 48 -14.02 4.20 -7.28
C LYS A 48 -13.04 3.93 -6.13
N ASN A 49 -13.02 2.71 -5.60
CA ASN A 49 -12.11 2.33 -4.53
C ASN A 49 -10.64 2.38 -4.97
N VAL A 50 -10.35 1.88 -6.18
CA VAL A 50 -8.99 1.95 -6.75
C VAL A 50 -8.56 3.40 -6.99
N LEU A 51 -9.43 4.25 -7.53
CA LEU A 51 -9.13 5.68 -7.74
C LEU A 51 -8.88 6.42 -6.42
N SER A 52 -9.70 6.15 -5.40
CA SER A 52 -9.51 6.70 -4.05
C SER A 52 -8.17 6.27 -3.46
N LEU A 53 -7.81 4.99 -3.59
CA LEU A 53 -6.54 4.45 -3.14
C LEU A 53 -5.36 5.11 -3.86
N ILE A 54 -5.41 5.23 -5.18
CA ILE A 54 -4.37 5.91 -5.97
C ILE A 54 -4.20 7.35 -5.49
N LYS A 55 -5.31 8.08 -5.29
CA LYS A 55 -5.27 9.46 -4.80
C LYS A 55 -4.58 9.55 -3.43
N THR A 56 -4.92 8.67 -2.50
CA THR A 56 -4.31 8.62 -1.16
C THR A 56 -2.82 8.33 -1.25
N LEU A 57 -2.43 7.30 -2.00
CA LEU A 57 -1.01 6.92 -2.15
C LEU A 57 -0.18 8.04 -2.78
N ARG A 58 -0.71 8.72 -3.80
CA ARG A 58 0.00 9.84 -4.44
C ARG A 58 0.08 11.08 -3.55
N ALA A 59 -0.91 11.32 -2.70
CA ALA A 59 -0.90 12.44 -1.75
C ALA A 59 0.16 12.28 -0.65
N ASN A 60 0.62 11.06 -0.38
CA ASN A 60 1.66 10.80 0.62
C ASN A 60 3.08 11.20 0.16
N ASN A 61 3.29 11.50 -1.13
CA ASN A 61 4.57 11.97 -1.68
C ASN A 61 5.78 11.12 -1.23
N TYR A 62 5.72 9.80 -1.45
CA TYR A 62 6.78 8.88 -1.03
C TYR A 62 8.13 9.18 -1.70
N ASP A 63 9.19 9.27 -0.89
CA ASP A 63 10.57 9.40 -1.38
C ASP A 63 11.10 8.10 -2.02
N LEU A 64 10.58 6.94 -1.58
CA LEU A 64 10.99 5.62 -2.04
C LEU A 64 9.79 4.66 -2.10
N VAL A 65 9.66 3.97 -3.23
CA VAL A 65 8.67 2.91 -3.44
C VAL A 65 9.40 1.61 -3.78
N ILE A 66 9.16 0.57 -2.98
CA ILE A 66 9.74 -0.76 -3.18
C ILE A 66 8.62 -1.72 -3.59
N ASN A 67 8.64 -2.18 -4.84
CA ASN A 67 7.73 -3.24 -5.27
C ASN A 67 8.32 -4.61 -4.90
N LEU A 68 7.67 -5.29 -3.95
CA LEU A 68 8.03 -6.65 -3.51
C LEU A 68 7.26 -7.74 -4.27
N THR A 69 6.47 -7.37 -5.28
CA THR A 69 5.65 -8.28 -6.07
C THR A 69 6.14 -8.38 -7.51
N ASP A 70 5.80 -9.47 -8.18
CA ASP A 70 5.96 -9.62 -9.64
C ASP A 70 4.83 -8.93 -10.44
N GLN A 71 3.89 -8.27 -9.77
CA GLN A 71 2.72 -7.67 -10.39
C GLN A 71 3.05 -6.28 -10.94
N TRP A 72 3.25 -6.22 -12.25
CA TRP A 72 3.55 -4.97 -12.99
C TRP A 72 2.53 -3.85 -12.75
N MET A 73 1.27 -4.17 -12.43
CA MET A 73 0.22 -3.18 -12.21
C MET A 73 0.47 -2.29 -10.98
N VAL A 74 1.28 -2.73 -10.02
CA VAL A 74 1.65 -1.90 -8.85
C VAL A 74 2.44 -0.67 -9.29
N ALA A 75 3.25 -0.78 -10.34
CA ALA A 75 4.00 0.35 -10.88
C ALA A 75 3.10 1.49 -11.39
N LEU A 76 1.87 1.20 -11.83
CA LEU A 76 0.90 2.19 -12.28
C LEU A 76 0.22 2.92 -11.11
N LEU A 77 0.03 2.25 -9.98
CA LEU A 77 -0.63 2.83 -8.80
C LEU A 77 0.21 3.94 -8.18
N VAL A 78 1.53 3.78 -8.18
CA VAL A 78 2.47 4.68 -7.48
C VAL A 78 3.27 5.58 -8.43
N ARG A 79 2.96 5.55 -9.73
CA ARG A 79 3.55 6.49 -10.68
C ARG A 79 2.94 7.88 -10.45
N CYS A 80 3.72 8.76 -9.83
CA CYS A 80 3.49 10.20 -9.79
C CYS A 80 4.07 10.84 -11.06
#